data_AF-A0A7Y2ZVN9-F1
#
_entry.id   AF-A0A7Y2ZVN9-F1
#
_cell.length_a   1.000
_cell.length_b   1.000
_cell.length_c   1.000
_cell.angle_alpha   90.00
_cell.angle_beta   90.00
_cell.angle_gamma   90.00
#
_symmetry.space_group_name_H-M   'P 1'
#
loop_
_entity.id
_entity.type
_entity.pdbx_description
1 polymer ?
#
loop_
_entity_poly.entity_id
_entity_poly.type
_entity_poly.pdbx_seq_one_letter_code
_entity_poly.pdbx_strand_id
1 'polypeptide(L)' 'MEINPNFISPCGLYCGVCAIHIADRDKNQKFKKKLVNVYKGNVPGKGTLPNSENLSTKDIKCGGC' A
#
# COMPACT_ATOMS: atom_id res chain seq x y z
N MET A 1 -4.77 -3.11 25.38
CA MET A 1 -4.38 -2.93 23.97
C MET A 1 -5.54 -2.21 23.31
N GLU A 2 -5.35 -0.96 22.90
CA GLU A 2 -6.41 -0.19 22.23
C GLU A 2 -6.51 -0.66 20.78
N ILE A 3 -7.70 -1.08 20.36
CA ILE A 3 -7.97 -1.58 19.01
C ILE A 3 -8.41 -0.39 18.15
N ASN A 4 -7.71 -0.13 17.04
CA ASN A 4 -8.14 0.89 16.08
C ASN A 4 -9.09 0.26 15.05
N PRO A 5 -10.39 0.62 15.06
CA PRO A 5 -11.39 0.03 14.17
C PRO A 5 -11.08 0.20 12.68
N ASN A 6 -10.35 1.25 12.29
CA ASN A 6 -9.97 1.53 10.90
C ASN A 6 -8.92 0.54 10.35
N PHE A 7 -8.35 -0.33 11.18
CA PHE A 7 -7.38 -1.35 10.75
C PHE A 7 -7.89 -2.77 11.02
N ILE A 8 -9.17 -2.91 11.36
CA ILE A 8 -9.82 -4.20 11.54
C ILE A 8 -10.28 -4.69 10.16
N SER A 9 -9.37 -5.36 9.46
CA SER A 9 -9.78 -6.25 8.37
C SER A 9 -10.70 -7.36 8.92
N PRO A 10 -11.61 -7.95 8.12
CA PRO A 10 -12.40 -9.13 8.50
C PRO A 10 -11.55 -10.33 8.98
N CYS A 11 -10.23 -10.28 8.78
CA CYS A 11 -9.25 -10.97 9.62
C CYS A 11 -8.11 -9.98 9.93
N GLY A 12 -7.94 -9.61 11.20
CA GLY A 12 -7.05 -8.53 11.72
C GLY A 12 -5.55 -8.62 11.41
N LEU A 13 -5.12 -9.48 10.49
CA LEU A 13 -3.77 -9.57 9.97
C LEU A 13 -3.51 -8.52 8.87
N TYR A 14 -4.45 -8.32 7.94
CA TYR A 14 -4.15 -7.73 6.62
C TYR A 14 -3.67 -6.27 6.63
N CYS A 15 -4.16 -5.40 7.50
CA CYS A 15 -3.75 -3.99 7.51
C CYS A 15 -2.37 -3.80 8.19
N GLY A 16 -2.01 -4.65 9.15
CA GLY A 16 -0.69 -4.70 9.78
C GLY A 16 0.41 -5.29 8.88
N VAL A 17 0.04 -6.16 7.93
CA VAL A 17 0.91 -6.64 6.84
C VAL A 17 0.75 -5.84 5.54
N CYS A 18 -0.12 -4.82 5.52
CA CYS A 18 -0.35 -4.02 4.32
C CYS A 18 0.86 -3.13 4.04
N ALA A 19 1.55 -3.42 2.94
CA ALA A 19 2.72 -2.66 2.50
C ALA A 19 2.41 -1.16 2.31
N ILE A 20 1.18 -0.81 1.91
CA ILE A 20 0.73 0.59 1.77
C ILE A 20 0.63 1.26 3.14
N HIS A 21 0.01 0.61 4.15
CA HIS A 21 -0.11 1.16 5.50
C HIS A 21 1.27 1.43 6.12
N ILE A 22 2.18 0.46 6.03
CA ILE A 22 3.55 0.60 6.53
C ILE A 22 4.28 1.74 5.79
N ALA A 23 4.22 1.75 4.45
CA ALA A 23 4.90 2.77 3.65
C ALA A 23 4.39 4.19 3.92
N ASP A 24 3.08 4.33 4.19
CA ASP A 24 2.45 5.61 4.48
C ASP A 24 2.72 6.09 5.91
N ARG A 25 2.46 5.24 6.91
CA ARG A 25 2.70 5.52 8.34
C ARG A 25 4.15 5.93 8.61
N ASP A 26 5.09 5.19 8.04
CA ASP A 26 6.53 5.42 8.26
C ASP A 26 7.10 6.49 7.32
N LYS A 27 6.26 7.12 6.47
CA LYS A 27 6.66 8.10 5.44
C LYS A 27 7.81 7.59 4.56
N ASN A 28 7.88 6.28 4.32
CA ASN A 28 9.02 5.62 3.69
C ASN A 28 8.99 5.81 2.16
N GLN A 29 9.58 6.91 1.68
CA GLN A 29 9.60 7.27 0.26
C GLN A 29 10.24 6.20 -0.64
N LYS A 30 11.30 5.54 -0.16
CA LYS A 30 11.96 4.46 -0.92
C LYS A 30 10.99 3.30 -1.14
N PHE A 31 10.21 2.95 -0.12
CA PHE A 31 9.23 1.87 -0.23
C PHE A 31 8.02 2.27 -1.08
N LYS A 32 7.51 3.50 -0.93
CA LYS A 32 6.45 4.05 -1.79
C LYS A 32 6.83 3.99 -3.28
N LYS A 33 8.08 4.35 -3.64
CA LYS A 33 8.57 4.23 -5.03
C LYS A 33 8.54 2.78 -5.55
N LYS A 34 8.95 1.81 -4.73
CA LYS A 34 8.87 0.39 -5.09
C LYS A 34 7.43 -0.06 -5.30
N LEU A 35 6.51 0.36 -4.44
CA LEU A 35 5.09 0.03 -4.56
C LEU A 35 4.48 0.60 -5.84
N VAL A 36 4.76 1.87 -6.17
CA VAL A 36 4.34 2.45 -7.45
C VAL A 36 4.85 1.61 -8.63
N ASN A 37 6.11 1.17 -8.58
CA ASN A 37 6.70 0.35 -9.64
C ASN A 37 5.99 -1.01 -9.78
N VAL A 38 5.61 -1.63 -8.66
CA VAL A 38 4.82 -2.87 -8.66
C VAL A 38 3.45 -2.63 -9.30
N TYR A 39 2.72 -1.59 -8.87
CA TYR A 39 1.37 -1.34 -9.36
C TYR A 39 1.32 -0.91 -10.83
N LYS A 40 2.36 -0.22 -11.33
CA LYS A 40 2.52 0.09 -12.76
C LYS A 40 2.87 -1.12 -13.63
N GLY A 41 3.06 -2.31 -13.04
CA GLY A 41 3.43 -3.51 -13.79
C GLY A 41 4.90 -3.54 -14.24
N ASN A 42 5.75 -2.67 -13.68
CA ASN A 42 7.18 -2.62 -14.03
C ASN A 42 8.01 -3.69 -13.29
N VAL A 43 7.35 -4.67 -12.65
CA VAL A 43 7.99 -5.77 -11.94
C VAL A 43 7.59 -7.08 -12.63
N PRO A 44 8.54 -7.81 -13.23
CA PRO A 44 8.26 -9.07 -13.93
C PRO A 44 7.51 -10.08 -13.04
N GLY A 45 6.50 -10.74 -13.60
CA GLY A 45 5.70 -11.74 -12.88
C GLY A 45 4.73 -11.15 -11.85
N LYS A 46 4.58 -9.82 -11.78
CA LYS A 46 3.52 -9.14 -11.04
C LYS A 46 2.52 -8.56 -12.03
N GLY A 47 1.23 -8.75 -11.76
CA GLY A 47 0.18 -8.15 -12.58
C GLY A 47 0.22 -6.62 -12.54
N THR A 48 -0.51 -6.01 -13.46
CA THR A 48 -0.59 -4.54 -13.58
C THR A 48 -1.92 -4.06 -13.04
N LEU A 49 -1.90 -2.99 -12.23
CA LEU A 49 -3.12 -2.30 -11.84
C LEU A 49 -3.67 -1.53 -13.05
N PRO A 50 -4.94 -1.72 -13.47
CA PRO A 50 -5.51 -0.97 -14.59
C PRO A 50 -5.54 0.53 -14.27
N ASN A 51 -5.31 1.38 -15.29
CA ASN A 51 -5.30 2.84 -15.18
C ASN A 51 -4.27 3.40 -14.18
N SER A 52 -3.10 2.76 -14.08
CA SER A 52 -2.04 3.13 -13.12
C SER A 52 -0.92 3.98 -13.71
N GLU A 53 -1.05 4.44 -14.95
CA GLU A 53 0.00 5.15 -15.71
C GLU A 53 0.45 6.42 -14.98
N ASN A 54 -0.50 7.12 -14.36
CA ASN A 54 -0.27 8.36 -13.61
C ASN A 54 -0.05 8.13 -12.10
N LEU A 55 0.01 6.88 -11.63
CA LEU A 55 0.21 6.56 -10.22
C LEU A 55 1.55 7.11 -9.73
N SER A 56 1.55 7.72 -8.54
CA SER A 56 2.71 8.34 -7.92
C SER A 56 2.86 7.94 -6.45
N THR A 57 3.98 8.33 -5.83
CA THR A 57 4.19 8.08 -4.39
C THR A 57 3.21 8.83 -3.51
N LYS A 58 2.53 9.86 -4.02
CA LYS A 58 1.49 10.60 -3.29
C LYS A 58 0.18 9.82 -3.19
N ASP A 59 0.00 8.82 -4.03
CA ASP A 59 -1.20 7.98 -4.10
C ASP A 59 -1.06 6.71 -3.25
N ILE A 60 0.16 6.40 -2.79
CA ILE A 60 0.41 5.36 -1.81
C ILE A 60 0.05 5.91 -0.42
N LYS A 61 -1.25 5.83 -0.11
CA LYS A 61 -1.86 6.29 1.14
C LYS A 61 -2.81 5.25 1.69
N CYS A 62 -2.89 5.14 3.02
CA CYS A 62 -3.81 4.22 3.69
C CYS A 62 -4.72 5.00 4.65
N GLY A 63 -6.02 5.01 4.37
CA GLY A 63 -7.05 5.54 5.28
C GLY A 63 -7.62 4.50 6.26
N GLY A 64 -7.25 3.23 6.08
CA GLY A 64 -7.84 2.10 6.78
C GLY A 64 -8.39 1.04 5.83
N CYS A 65 -8.76 -0.10 6.41
CA CYS A 65 -9.57 -1.15 5.82
C CYS A 65 -10.93 -1.12 6.57
#